data_AF-A0A842NA13-F1
#
_entry.id   AF-A0A842NA13-F1
#
_cell.length_a   1.000
_cell.length_b   1.000
_cell.length_c   1.000
_cell.angle_alpha   90.00
_cell.angle_beta   90.00
_cell.angle_gamma   90.00
#
_symmetry.space_group_name_H-M   'P 1'
#
loop_
_entity.id
_entity.type
_entity.pdbx_description
1 polymer ?
#
loop_
_entity_poly.entity_id
_entity_poly.type
_entity_poly.pdbx_seq_one_letter_code
_entity_poly.pdbx_strand_id
1 'polypeptide(L)'
;KDLFEIDPNFTKALSLAKEAKSNGIEHSKIPKLKEILNSVPGKALIFTSYRDSVDMIHTQLNDMGISAGILIGKAGDTGLKQKKQIEVVQKFRDGEFQVLVATRVGEEGLDIAEVNQVIFYDNVPSSIRFIQRRGRTGRKDTGKLVVLIAKNTIDETYYWIGKRKISAAKSMGSKMTKVLEKNKDPSVKTGLDAFI
;
A
#
# COMPACT_ATOMS: atom_id res chain seq x y z
N LYS A 1 -7.34 10.89 23.80
CA LYS A 1 -6.39 9.83 24.22
C LYS A 1 -7.02 8.91 25.26
N ASP A 2 -7.93 9.42 26.07
CA ASP A 2 -8.37 8.75 27.31
C ASP A 2 -9.45 7.66 27.13
N LEU A 3 -10.05 7.52 25.94
CA LEU A 3 -11.18 6.59 25.74
C LEU A 3 -10.78 5.10 25.83
N PHE A 4 -9.52 4.78 25.57
CA PHE A 4 -9.03 3.38 25.53
C PHE A 4 -8.13 3.02 26.72
N GLU A 5 -7.49 4.00 27.36
CA GLU A 5 -6.56 3.73 28.47
C GLU A 5 -7.27 3.18 29.72
N ILE A 6 -8.59 3.36 29.81
CA ILE A 6 -9.42 2.90 30.93
C ILE A 6 -10.15 1.58 30.58
N ASP A 7 -10.18 1.16 29.31
CA ASP A 7 -10.86 -0.08 28.91
C ASP A 7 -10.07 -1.31 29.41
N PRO A 8 -10.65 -2.17 30.28
CA PRO A 8 -9.97 -3.33 30.81
C PRO A 8 -9.52 -4.33 29.72
N ASN A 9 -10.29 -4.46 28.64
CA ASN A 9 -9.94 -5.35 27.52
C ASN A 9 -8.75 -4.79 26.76
N PHE A 10 -8.72 -3.47 26.52
CA PHE A 10 -7.60 -2.82 25.85
C PHE A 10 -6.31 -2.92 26.67
N THR A 11 -6.39 -2.59 27.96
CA THR A 11 -5.24 -2.66 28.88
C THR A 11 -4.72 -4.09 29.01
N LYS A 12 -5.62 -5.08 29.11
CA LYS A 12 -5.25 -6.50 29.10
C LYS A 12 -4.58 -6.91 27.79
N ALA A 13 -5.13 -6.51 26.64
CA ALA A 13 -4.54 -6.81 25.34
C ALA A 13 -3.13 -6.19 25.19
N LEU A 14 -2.96 -4.95 25.66
CA LEU A 14 -1.65 -4.28 25.65
C LEU A 14 -0.63 -4.99 26.56
N SER A 15 -1.05 -5.42 27.74
CA SER A 15 -0.20 -6.21 28.65
C SER A 15 0.26 -7.51 28.01
N LEU A 16 -0.68 -8.28 27.45
CA LEU A 16 -0.38 -9.54 26.77
C LEU A 16 0.55 -9.34 25.57
N ALA A 17 0.36 -8.27 24.80
CA ALA A 17 1.23 -7.93 23.67
C ALA A 17 2.67 -7.59 24.11
N LYS A 18 2.82 -6.84 25.21
CA LYS A 18 4.13 -6.52 25.79
C LYS A 18 4.85 -7.76 26.31
N GLU A 19 4.13 -8.63 27.02
CA GLU A 19 4.65 -9.90 27.54
C GLU A 19 5.08 -10.83 26.41
N ALA A 20 4.25 -10.99 25.39
CA ALA A 20 4.60 -11.77 24.20
C ALA A 20 5.90 -11.24 23.57
N LYS A 21 6.02 -9.91 23.40
CA LYS A 21 7.23 -9.28 22.86
C LYS A 21 8.46 -9.49 23.76
N SER A 22 8.34 -9.38 25.09
CA SER A 22 9.47 -9.65 26.00
C SER A 22 9.92 -11.10 25.97
N ASN A 23 8.99 -12.03 25.66
CA ASN A 23 9.29 -13.43 25.44
C ASN A 23 9.83 -13.72 24.02
N GLY A 24 10.14 -12.68 23.24
CA GLY A 24 10.68 -12.82 21.88
C GLY A 24 9.65 -13.25 20.83
N ILE A 25 8.35 -13.22 21.15
CA ILE A 25 7.29 -13.55 20.19
C ILE A 25 7.09 -12.34 19.28
N GLU A 26 7.58 -12.46 18.04
CA GLU A 26 7.36 -11.45 17.01
C GLU A 26 6.08 -11.68 16.21
N HIS A 27 5.55 -10.59 15.67
CA HIS A 27 4.38 -10.66 14.80
C HIS A 27 4.74 -11.34 13.46
N SER A 28 3.99 -12.38 13.09
CA SER A 28 4.26 -13.25 11.93
C SER A 28 4.38 -12.54 10.56
N LYS A 29 3.85 -11.32 10.45
CA LYS A 29 3.96 -10.49 9.24
C LYS A 29 5.40 -10.05 8.94
N ILE A 30 6.23 -9.77 9.93
CA ILE A 30 7.61 -9.30 9.72
C ILE A 30 8.49 -10.37 9.04
N PRO A 31 8.60 -11.61 9.55
CA PRO A 31 9.35 -12.65 8.86
C PRO A 31 8.75 -12.97 7.49
N LYS A 32 7.42 -12.92 7.35
CA LYS A 32 6.77 -13.13 6.05
C LYS A 32 7.08 -12.02 5.06
N LEU A 33 7.18 -10.76 5.51
CA LEU A 33 7.57 -9.62 4.69
C LEU A 33 8.98 -9.81 4.12
N LYS A 34 9.94 -10.27 4.94
CA LYS A 34 11.30 -10.60 4.50
C LYS A 34 11.30 -11.68 3.41
N GLU A 35 10.57 -12.77 3.62
CA GLU A 35 10.43 -13.85 2.62
C GLU A 35 9.89 -13.31 1.28
N ILE A 36 8.86 -12.45 1.36
CA ILE A 36 8.23 -11.86 0.19
C ILE A 36 9.19 -10.93 -0.56
N LEU A 37 9.94 -10.08 0.15
CA LEU A 37 10.94 -9.17 -0.43
C LEU A 37 12.06 -9.95 -1.13
N ASN A 38 12.50 -11.07 -0.54
CA ASN A 38 13.51 -11.93 -1.16
C ASN A 38 12.98 -12.71 -2.39
N SER A 39 11.66 -12.90 -2.49
CA SER A 39 11.04 -13.64 -3.60
C SER A 39 11.03 -12.89 -4.93
N VAL A 40 11.18 -11.56 -4.91
CA VAL A 40 11.23 -10.72 -6.11
C VAL A 40 12.38 -9.73 -5.97
N PRO A 41 13.49 -9.92 -6.69
CA PRO A 41 14.59 -8.97 -6.63
C PRO A 41 14.18 -7.62 -7.21
N GLY A 42 14.80 -6.56 -6.69
CA GLY A 42 14.58 -5.18 -7.14
C GLY A 42 13.86 -4.32 -6.11
N LYS A 43 13.28 -3.21 -6.58
CA LYS A 43 12.70 -2.17 -5.73
C LYS A 43 11.31 -2.55 -5.26
N ALA A 44 11.04 -2.31 -3.98
CA ALA A 44 9.74 -2.58 -3.37
C ALA A 44 9.15 -1.34 -2.70
N LEU A 45 7.83 -1.21 -2.80
CA LEU A 45 7.05 -0.19 -2.10
C LEU A 45 6.14 -0.87 -1.08
N ILE A 46 6.26 -0.48 0.18
CA ILE A 46 5.47 -1.02 1.29
C ILE A 46 4.54 0.06 1.80
N PHE A 47 3.26 -0.25 1.88
CA PHE A 47 2.23 0.62 2.43
C PHE A 47 1.68 0.09 3.74
N THR A 48 1.49 1.00 4.69
CA THR A 48 0.82 0.77 5.98
C THR A 48 -0.03 1.97 6.36
N SER A 49 -1.00 1.77 7.23
CA SER A 49 -1.97 2.79 7.62
C SER A 49 -1.43 3.77 8.66
N TYR A 50 -0.44 3.36 9.47
CA TYR A 50 0.03 4.12 10.64
C TYR A 50 1.51 4.50 10.54
N ARG A 51 1.88 5.67 11.06
CA ARG A 51 3.28 6.15 11.08
C ARG A 51 4.17 5.27 11.97
N ASP A 52 3.68 4.92 13.15
CA ASP A 52 4.42 4.05 14.07
C ASP A 52 4.74 2.69 13.41
N SER A 53 3.84 2.17 12.57
CA SER A 53 4.10 0.98 11.77
C SER A 53 5.19 1.20 10.73
N VAL A 54 5.28 2.40 10.12
CA VAL A 54 6.36 2.73 9.19
C VAL A 54 7.71 2.68 9.89
N ASP A 55 7.84 3.32 11.04
CA ASP A 55 9.09 3.36 11.81
C ASP A 55 9.50 1.95 12.29
N MET A 56 8.52 1.17 12.77
CA MET A 56 8.74 -0.23 13.16
C MET A 56 9.22 -1.08 11.98
N ILE A 57 8.53 -1.03 10.83
CA ILE A 57 8.91 -1.80 9.64
C ILE A 57 10.29 -1.36 9.15
N HIS A 58 10.55 -0.05 9.07
CA HIS A 58 11.83 0.49 8.65
C HIS A 58 12.98 -0.02 9.55
N THR A 59 12.82 0.04 10.86
CA THR A 59 13.83 -0.43 11.81
C THR A 59 14.09 -1.93 11.62
N GLN A 60 13.03 -2.73 11.58
CA GLN A 60 13.13 -4.19 11.40
C GLN A 60 13.78 -4.58 10.06
N LEU A 61 13.48 -3.86 8.97
CA LEU A 61 14.12 -4.13 7.67
C LEU A 61 15.61 -3.81 7.70
N ASN A 62 16.01 -2.67 8.27
CA ASN A 62 17.42 -2.31 8.39
C ASN A 62 18.19 -3.28 9.31
N ASP A 63 17.58 -3.72 10.42
CA ASP A 63 18.15 -4.75 11.31
C ASP A 63 18.37 -6.09 10.57
N MET A 64 17.54 -6.37 9.56
CA MET A 64 17.67 -7.53 8.68
C MET A 64 18.62 -7.32 7.49
N GLY A 65 19.27 -6.16 7.38
CA GLY A 65 20.17 -5.80 6.29
C GLY A 65 19.48 -5.36 5.00
N ILE A 66 18.17 -5.04 5.05
CA ILE A 66 17.40 -4.56 3.91
C ILE A 66 17.27 -3.04 3.99
N SER A 67 17.95 -2.33 3.09
CA SER A 67 17.95 -0.87 3.06
C SER A 67 16.56 -0.32 2.75
N ALA A 68 16.04 0.50 3.67
CA ALA A 68 14.70 1.07 3.58
C ALA A 68 14.71 2.59 3.79
N GLY A 69 13.87 3.30 3.04
CA GLY A 69 13.54 4.71 3.25
C GLY A 69 12.10 4.88 3.73
N ILE A 70 11.79 6.06 4.30
CA ILE A 70 10.46 6.39 4.86
C ILE A 70 9.81 7.53 4.07
N LEU A 71 8.55 7.34 3.66
CA LEU A 71 7.72 8.37 3.03
C LEU A 71 6.36 8.52 3.73
N ILE A 72 6.26 9.52 4.59
CA ILE A 72 5.02 9.87 5.31
C ILE A 72 4.51 11.26 4.92
N GLY A 73 3.21 11.50 5.13
CA GLY A 73 2.57 12.79 4.82
C GLY A 73 3.04 13.97 5.68
N LYS A 74 2.63 15.18 5.30
CA LYS A 74 3.05 16.46 5.93
C LYS A 74 2.44 16.78 7.29
N ALA A 75 1.28 16.22 7.61
CA ALA A 75 0.49 16.66 8.77
C ALA A 75 1.15 16.30 10.12
N GLY A 76 1.00 17.14 11.14
CA GLY A 76 1.53 16.89 12.49
C GLY A 76 3.05 17.02 12.62
N ASP A 77 3.54 17.01 13.86
CA ASP A 77 4.94 17.32 14.18
C ASP A 77 5.95 16.35 13.56
N THR A 78 5.54 15.11 13.33
CA THR A 78 6.35 14.05 12.69
C THR A 78 6.19 13.99 11.18
N GLY A 79 5.49 14.93 10.55
CA GLY A 79 5.27 14.93 9.11
C GLY A 79 6.53 15.30 8.31
N LEU A 80 6.69 14.70 7.12
CA LEU A 80 7.77 15.09 6.21
C LEU A 80 7.37 16.30 5.37
N LYS A 81 8.23 17.33 5.37
CA LYS A 81 8.09 18.50 4.48
C LYS A 81 8.21 18.05 3.01
N GLN A 82 7.50 18.74 2.09
CA GLN A 82 7.50 18.40 0.65
C GLN A 82 8.91 18.22 0.07
N LYS A 83 9.83 19.14 0.39
CA LYS A 83 11.21 19.09 -0.10
C LYS A 83 11.91 17.78 0.31
N LYS A 84 11.69 17.33 1.55
CA LYS A 84 12.26 16.08 2.05
C LYS A 84 11.59 14.86 1.42
N GLN A 85 10.29 14.91 1.19
CA GLN A 85 9.56 13.86 0.47
C GLN A 85 10.12 13.68 -0.95
N ILE A 86 10.36 14.79 -1.68
CA ILE A 86 10.98 14.76 -3.01
C ILE A 86 12.39 14.16 -2.95
N GLU A 87 13.21 14.58 -1.98
CA GLU A 87 14.56 14.04 -1.78
C GLU A 87 14.52 12.52 -1.55
N VAL A 88 13.65 12.02 -0.66
CA VAL A 88 13.52 10.58 -0.39
C VAL A 88 13.09 9.83 -1.65
N VAL A 89 12.12 10.35 -2.41
CA VAL A 89 11.69 9.73 -3.67
C VAL A 89 12.83 9.70 -4.69
N GLN A 90 13.66 10.74 -4.74
CA GLN A 90 14.82 10.79 -5.62
C GLN A 90 15.88 9.75 -5.21
N LYS A 91 16.22 9.66 -3.92
CA LYS A 91 17.12 8.63 -3.40
C LYS A 91 16.63 7.21 -3.70
N PHE A 92 15.32 6.99 -3.59
CA PHE A 92 14.70 5.73 -4.00
C PHE A 92 14.83 5.46 -5.51
N ARG A 93 14.64 6.49 -6.35
CA ARG A 93 14.86 6.41 -7.81
C ARG A 93 16.31 6.09 -8.15
N ASP A 94 17.25 6.66 -7.43
CA ASP A 94 18.69 6.47 -7.64
C ASP A 94 19.19 5.14 -7.08
N GLY A 95 18.36 4.45 -6.28
CA GLY A 95 18.67 3.11 -5.75
C GLY A 95 19.51 3.14 -4.49
N GLU A 96 19.58 4.27 -3.77
CA GLU A 96 20.25 4.37 -2.47
C GLU A 96 19.68 3.40 -1.42
N PHE A 97 18.41 3.02 -1.58
CA PHE A 97 17.78 1.97 -0.79
C PHE A 97 16.78 1.16 -1.63
N GLN A 98 16.63 -0.11 -1.27
CA GLN A 98 15.81 -1.06 -2.01
C GLN A 98 14.31 -0.88 -1.75
N VAL A 99 13.94 -0.48 -0.53
CA VAL A 99 12.56 -0.46 -0.08
C VAL A 99 12.12 0.94 0.29
N LEU A 100 10.93 1.35 -0.13
CA LEU A 100 10.28 2.55 0.37
C LEU A 100 9.07 2.16 1.22
N VAL A 101 9.04 2.58 2.49
CA VAL A 101 7.93 2.33 3.42
C VAL A 101 7.11 3.61 3.56
N ALA A 102 5.81 3.54 3.31
CA ALA A 102 4.96 4.71 3.20
C ALA A 102 3.61 4.56 3.92
N THR A 103 3.05 5.69 4.33
CA THR A 103 1.64 5.79 4.73
C THR A 103 0.75 6.21 3.57
N ARG A 104 -0.58 6.02 3.68
CA ARG A 104 -1.57 6.50 2.69
C ARG A 104 -1.34 7.92 2.19
N VAL A 105 -0.92 8.85 3.06
CA VAL A 105 -0.72 10.27 2.70
C VAL A 105 0.55 10.48 1.87
N GLY A 106 1.50 9.55 1.90
CA GLY A 106 2.65 9.56 0.98
C GLY A 106 2.29 9.25 -0.47
N GLU A 107 1.07 8.76 -0.73
CA GLU A 107 0.58 8.37 -2.07
C GLU A 107 0.06 9.57 -2.90
N GLU A 108 -0.42 10.64 -2.26
CA GLU A 108 -1.06 11.75 -2.97
C GLU A 108 -0.05 12.78 -3.48
N GLY A 109 0.16 12.78 -4.81
CA GLY A 109 0.87 13.84 -5.53
C GLY A 109 2.37 13.61 -5.74
N LEU A 110 2.92 12.47 -5.31
CA LEU A 110 4.31 12.10 -5.58
C LEU A 110 4.38 11.00 -6.64
N ASP A 111 5.13 11.27 -7.70
CA ASP A 111 5.39 10.29 -8.76
C ASP A 111 6.49 9.33 -8.28
N ILE A 112 6.08 8.18 -7.71
CA ILE A 112 7.03 7.17 -7.26
C ILE A 112 7.51 6.37 -8.47
N ALA A 113 8.81 6.02 -8.47
CA ALA A 113 9.45 5.25 -9.53
C ALA A 113 8.71 3.93 -9.85
N GLU A 114 8.96 3.37 -11.03
CA GLU A 114 8.55 1.99 -11.34
C GLU A 114 9.20 1.02 -10.34
N VAL A 115 8.38 0.19 -9.71
CA VAL A 115 8.82 -0.80 -8.71
C VAL A 115 8.47 -2.21 -9.18
N ASN A 116 9.31 -3.17 -8.79
CA ASN A 116 9.10 -4.58 -9.08
C ASN A 116 7.98 -5.17 -8.21
N GLN A 117 7.78 -4.61 -7.01
CA GLN A 117 6.81 -5.11 -6.06
C GLN A 117 6.14 -4.00 -5.24
N VAL A 118 4.84 -4.15 -5.02
CA VAL A 118 4.03 -3.35 -4.08
C VAL A 118 3.45 -4.27 -3.02
N ILE A 119 3.62 -3.91 -1.74
CA ILE A 119 3.19 -4.70 -0.59
C ILE A 119 2.31 -3.84 0.31
N PHE A 120 1.09 -4.29 0.57
CA PHE A 120 0.24 -3.73 1.62
C PHE A 120 0.45 -4.51 2.91
N TYR A 121 1.10 -3.89 3.90
CA TYR A 121 1.42 -4.51 5.19
C TYR A 121 0.19 -4.68 6.09
N ASP A 122 -0.70 -3.69 6.06
CA ASP A 122 -2.05 -3.78 6.59
C ASP A 122 -3.06 -3.50 5.48
N ASN A 123 -4.33 -3.81 5.74
CA ASN A 123 -5.33 -3.66 4.71
C ASN A 123 -5.62 -2.18 4.45
N VAL A 124 -5.24 -1.75 3.26
CA VAL A 124 -5.52 -0.43 2.75
C VAL A 124 -6.63 -0.54 1.69
N PRO A 125 -7.93 -0.54 2.07
CA PRO A 125 -9.04 -0.79 1.13
C PRO A 125 -9.16 0.19 -0.06
N SER A 126 -8.41 1.30 -0.09
CA SER A 126 -8.47 2.32 -1.14
C SER A 126 -7.27 2.35 -2.10
N SER A 127 -6.16 1.70 -1.78
CA SER A 127 -4.89 1.83 -2.52
C SER A 127 -4.80 0.95 -3.78
N ILE A 128 -5.85 0.18 -4.08
CA ILE A 128 -6.02 -0.48 -5.38
C ILE A 128 -6.13 0.55 -6.52
N ARG A 129 -6.53 1.80 -6.24
CA ARG A 129 -6.48 2.88 -7.24
C ARG A 129 -5.05 3.12 -7.78
N PHE A 130 -4.01 2.77 -7.03
CA PHE A 130 -2.62 2.95 -7.45
C PHE A 130 -2.17 1.92 -8.52
N ILE A 131 -2.86 0.79 -8.66
CA ILE A 131 -2.54 -0.25 -9.66
C ILE A 131 -2.88 0.22 -11.09
N GLN A 132 -3.66 1.31 -11.25
CA GLN A 132 -4.04 1.86 -12.54
C GLN A 132 -2.99 2.79 -13.18
N ARG A 133 -1.73 2.76 -12.74
CA ARG A 133 -0.60 3.32 -13.52
C ARG A 133 0.21 2.27 -14.29
N ARG A 134 -0.31 1.04 -14.40
CA ARG A 134 0.26 -0.01 -15.25
C ARG A 134 -0.02 0.18 -16.75
N GLY A 135 0.16 1.40 -17.25
CA GLY A 135 -0.28 1.76 -18.60
C GLY A 135 0.39 2.99 -19.22
N ARG A 136 1.63 3.34 -18.85
CA ARG A 136 2.39 4.37 -19.57
C ARG A 136 3.69 3.90 -20.26
N THR A 137 4.12 2.67 -20.04
CA THR A 137 5.25 2.08 -20.79
C THR A 137 4.99 0.59 -21.01
N GLY A 138 4.95 0.15 -22.27
CA GLY A 138 4.62 -1.21 -22.69
C GLY A 138 5.66 -2.28 -22.35
N ARG A 139 6.25 -2.26 -21.15
CA ARG A 139 7.12 -3.34 -20.66
C ARG A 139 6.28 -4.43 -19.99
N LYS A 140 6.54 -5.68 -20.37
CA LYS A 140 5.82 -6.89 -19.94
C LYS A 140 6.10 -7.32 -18.49
N ASP A 141 6.95 -6.62 -17.75
CA ASP A 141 7.20 -6.91 -16.33
C ASP A 141 6.12 -6.31 -15.44
N THR A 142 5.06 -7.08 -15.38
CA THR A 142 3.92 -6.95 -14.50
C THR A 142 4.38 -6.97 -13.03
N GLY A 143 4.71 -5.80 -12.45
CA GLY A 143 5.11 -5.67 -11.04
C GLY A 143 4.15 -6.40 -10.07
N LYS A 144 4.70 -7.14 -9.10
CA LYS A 144 3.95 -8.03 -8.20
C LYS A 144 3.23 -7.22 -7.13
N LEU A 145 1.96 -7.55 -6.88
CA LEU A 145 1.19 -6.95 -5.80
C LEU A 145 0.88 -7.98 -4.72
N VAL A 146 1.16 -7.64 -3.48
CA VAL A 146 0.93 -8.51 -2.32
C VAL A 146 0.18 -7.75 -1.24
N VAL A 147 -0.76 -8.43 -0.59
CA VAL A 147 -1.46 -7.95 0.60
C VAL A 147 -1.17 -8.93 1.72
N LEU A 148 -0.61 -8.45 2.82
CA LEU A 148 -0.40 -9.24 4.03
C LEU A 148 -1.67 -9.28 4.86
N ILE A 149 -2.06 -10.48 5.27
CA ILE A 149 -3.25 -10.75 6.08
C ILE A 149 -2.83 -11.64 7.24
N ALA A 150 -2.98 -11.15 8.48
CA ALA A 150 -2.83 -11.98 9.65
C ALA A 150 -4.10 -12.83 9.85
N LYS A 151 -3.92 -14.16 9.88
CA LYS A 151 -5.03 -15.10 10.07
C LYS A 151 -5.69 -14.91 11.42
N ASN A 152 -7.00 -15.13 11.50
CA ASN A 152 -7.81 -14.99 12.71
C ASN A 152 -7.73 -13.59 13.35
N THR A 153 -7.53 -12.56 12.53
CA THR A 153 -7.53 -11.15 12.98
C THR A 153 -8.50 -10.31 12.16
N ILE A 154 -8.65 -9.04 12.54
CA ILE A 154 -9.48 -8.07 11.81
C ILE A 154 -9.06 -7.89 10.34
N ASP A 155 -7.81 -8.24 9.98
CA ASP A 155 -7.31 -8.18 8.61
C ASP A 155 -8.18 -8.99 7.64
N GLU A 156 -8.65 -10.18 8.05
CA GLU A 156 -9.51 -11.03 7.23
C GLU A 156 -10.85 -10.35 6.93
N THR A 157 -11.47 -9.76 7.95
CA THR A 157 -12.71 -9.00 7.82
C THR A 157 -12.54 -7.86 6.82
N TYR A 158 -11.48 -7.06 6.97
CA TYR A 158 -11.21 -5.99 6.02
C TYR A 158 -10.95 -6.53 4.61
N TYR A 159 -10.28 -7.68 4.47
CA TYR A 159 -9.98 -8.27 3.16
C TYR A 159 -11.28 -8.66 2.45
N TRP A 160 -12.21 -9.30 3.15
CA TRP A 160 -13.51 -9.67 2.59
C TRP A 160 -14.36 -8.44 2.23
N ILE A 161 -14.35 -7.39 3.06
CA ILE A 161 -15.00 -6.11 2.75
C ILE A 161 -14.42 -5.51 1.46
N GLY A 162 -13.09 -5.45 1.34
CA GLY A 162 -12.39 -4.95 0.16
C GLY A 162 -12.75 -5.75 -1.10
N LYS A 163 -12.67 -7.09 -1.03
CA LYS A 163 -13.03 -8.00 -2.13
C LYS A 163 -14.46 -7.81 -2.61
N ARG A 164 -15.41 -7.65 -1.68
CA ARG A 164 -16.82 -7.36 -1.99
C ARG A 164 -16.98 -6.02 -2.71
N LYS A 165 -16.32 -4.96 -2.22
CA LYS A 165 -16.36 -3.63 -2.85
C LYS A 165 -15.81 -3.65 -4.28
N ILE A 166 -14.69 -4.33 -4.52
CA ILE A 166 -14.10 -4.49 -5.86
C ILE A 166 -15.06 -5.24 -6.79
N SER A 167 -15.65 -6.34 -6.32
CA SER A 167 -16.61 -7.12 -7.10
C SER A 167 -17.84 -6.29 -7.47
N ALA A 168 -18.37 -5.51 -6.53
CA ALA A 168 -19.50 -4.59 -6.77
C ALA A 168 -19.12 -3.51 -7.80
N ALA A 169 -17.95 -2.88 -7.66
CA ALA A 169 -17.45 -1.88 -8.60
C ALA A 169 -17.26 -2.44 -10.02
N LYS A 170 -16.69 -3.65 -10.16
CA LYS A 170 -16.54 -4.33 -11.45
C LYS A 170 -17.89 -4.62 -12.10
N SER A 171 -18.87 -5.09 -11.31
CA SER A 171 -20.23 -5.33 -11.78
C SER A 171 -20.89 -4.03 -12.26
N MET A 172 -20.80 -2.94 -11.51
CA MET A 172 -21.33 -1.63 -11.92
C MET A 172 -20.66 -1.11 -13.19
N GLY A 173 -19.33 -1.18 -13.30
CA GLY A 173 -18.60 -0.78 -14.50
C GLY A 173 -19.07 -1.54 -15.73
N SER A 174 -19.22 -2.87 -15.63
CA SER A 174 -19.71 -3.69 -16.74
C SER A 174 -21.15 -3.34 -17.17
N LYS A 175 -22.02 -2.95 -16.22
CA LYS A 175 -23.39 -2.51 -16.51
C LYS A 175 -23.38 -1.15 -17.21
N MET A 176 -22.59 -0.19 -16.73
CA MET A 176 -22.46 1.13 -17.36
C MET A 176 -21.91 1.01 -18.79
N THR A 177 -20.89 0.20 -19.03
CA THR A 177 -20.34 -0.03 -20.38
C THR A 177 -21.43 -0.55 -21.33
N LYS A 178 -22.22 -1.55 -20.90
CA LYS A 178 -23.33 -2.08 -21.71
C LYS A 178 -24.42 -1.04 -22.00
N VAL A 179 -24.75 -0.18 -21.03
CA VAL A 179 -25.74 0.89 -21.23
C VAL A 179 -25.21 1.94 -22.22
N LEU A 180 -23.94 2.32 -22.10
CA LEU A 180 -23.30 3.26 -23.03
C LEU A 180 -23.19 2.70 -24.44
N GLU A 181 -22.86 1.41 -24.60
CA GLU A 181 -22.85 0.73 -25.91
C GLU A 181 -24.25 0.67 -26.54
N LYS A 182 -25.28 0.40 -25.74
CA LYS A 182 -26.68 0.34 -26.22
C LYS A 182 -27.22 1.72 -26.64
N ASN A 183 -26.74 2.78 -25.99
CA ASN A 183 -27.16 4.16 -26.26
C ASN A 183 -26.19 4.91 -27.20
N LYS A 184 -25.20 4.23 -27.79
CA LYS A 184 -24.36 4.83 -28.84
C LYS A 184 -25.21 5.04 -30.09
N ASP A 185 -25.38 6.30 -30.46
CA ASP A 185 -25.92 6.66 -31.77
C ASP A 185 -24.90 6.27 -32.86
N PRO A 186 -25.24 5.37 -33.80
CA PRO A 186 -24.35 4.96 -34.88
C PRO A 186 -23.92 6.10 -35.80
N SER A 187 -24.64 7.23 -35.80
CA SER A 187 -24.38 8.38 -36.66
C SER A 187 -23.33 9.36 -36.11
N VAL A 188 -22.96 9.24 -34.83
CA VAL A 188 -22.00 10.15 -34.18
C VAL A 188 -20.58 9.61 -34.37
N LYS A 189 -19.90 10.09 -35.42
CA LYS A 189 -18.46 9.85 -35.60
C LYS A 189 -17.68 10.42 -34.40
N THR A 190 -16.88 9.59 -33.74
CA THR A 190 -15.95 10.04 -32.69
C THR A 190 -14.56 9.51 -33.00
N GLY A 191 -13.58 10.41 -33.15
CA GLY A 191 -12.20 10.10 -33.55
C GLY A 191 -11.76 10.84 -34.81
N LEU A 192 -10.65 10.39 -35.40
CA LEU A 192 -10.01 11.01 -36.58
C LEU A 192 -10.96 11.08 -37.81
N ASP A 193 -11.95 10.20 -37.86
CA ASP A 193 -12.99 10.16 -38.90
C ASP A 193 -13.95 11.36 -38.89
N ALA A 194 -13.96 12.14 -37.80
CA ALA A 194 -14.70 13.41 -37.72
C ALA A 194 -13.91 14.61 -38.27
N PHE A 195 -12.63 14.41 -38.61
CA PHE A 195 -11.72 15.45 -39.14
C PHE A 195 -11.23 15.16 -40.58
N ILE A 196 -11.72 14.09 -41.22
CA ILE A 196 -11.57 13.77 -42.65
C ILE A 196 -12.95 13.84 -43.29
#